data_AF-A0A931NZ73-F1
#
_entry.id   AF-A0A931NZ73-F1
#
_cell.length_a   1.000
_cell.length_b   1.000
_cell.length_c   1.000
_cell.angle_alpha   90.00
_cell.angle_beta   90.00
_cell.angle_gamma   90.00
#
_symmetry.space_group_name_H-M   'P 1'
#
loop_
_entity.id
_entity.type
_entity.pdbx_description
1 polymer ?
#
loop_
_entity_poly.entity_id
_entity_poly.type
_entity_poly.pdbx_seq_one_letter_code
_entity_poly.pdbx_strand_id
1 'polypeptide(L)'
;MGLLVFILIVAAAAQGWKWVRRQQDSTSVNVRWSNELTAPISAAALRTILRRFLVTRGCTVLETKDGFDIYGRGDPQVRSIPCERDIGWREVPMVLGAMFQERPGGAWAKVTFNALSTVQFSAAGTDFFWRQARAEFEDALALVNHVLREDAEAQKRDSAANGNERRSCAAENDERGCVYDADLEMLGLRRDATWEQVQAAYRDACRKYHPDRLNGQNVEPHLVELAVERFKEVSAAYQRLKDRLGQPQHA
;
A
#
# COMPACT_ATOMS: atom_id res chain seq x y z
N MET A 1 4.62 6.01 -19.20
CA MET A 1 4.50 4.61 -19.67
C MET A 1 4.45 3.70 -18.45
N GLY A 2 3.25 3.50 -17.88
CA GLY A 2 3.07 2.70 -16.66
C GLY A 2 3.21 1.22 -16.98
N LEU A 3 4.23 0.58 -16.39
CA LEU A 3 4.47 -0.85 -16.51
C LEU A 3 3.29 -1.58 -15.82
N LEU A 4 2.43 -2.20 -16.63
CA LEU A 4 1.41 -3.13 -16.18
C LEU A 4 2.14 -4.36 -15.59
N VAL A 5 2.45 -4.32 -14.30
CA VAL A 5 2.92 -5.49 -13.56
C VAL A 5 1.70 -6.40 -13.42
N PHE A 6 1.51 -7.27 -14.40
CA PHE A 6 0.67 -8.45 -14.26
C PHE A 6 1.28 -9.31 -13.15
N ILE A 7 0.77 -9.14 -11.94
CA ILE A 7 1.02 -10.05 -10.83
C ILE A 7 0.29 -11.35 -11.15
N LEU A 8 0.90 -12.16 -12.00
CA LEU A 8 0.49 -13.53 -12.23
C LEU A 8 1.08 -14.37 -11.11
N ILE A 9 0.23 -14.78 -10.16
CA ILE A 9 0.54 -15.93 -9.33
C ILE A 9 0.52 -17.15 -10.24
N VAL A 10 1.72 -17.55 -10.67
CA VAL A 10 1.92 -18.84 -11.33
C VAL A 10 1.95 -19.86 -10.21
N ALA A 11 0.92 -20.70 -10.12
CA ALA A 11 1.11 -22.01 -9.52
C ALA A 11 2.24 -22.65 -10.33
N ALA A 12 3.45 -22.68 -9.76
CA ALA A 12 4.59 -23.27 -10.42
C ALA A 12 4.31 -24.77 -10.51
N ALA A 13 3.62 -25.18 -11.58
CA ALA A 13 3.84 -26.47 -12.20
C ALA A 13 5.28 -26.43 -12.71
N ALA A 14 6.23 -26.56 -11.80
CA ALA A 14 7.62 -26.76 -12.14
C ALA A 14 7.62 -27.95 -13.09
N GLN A 15 8.03 -27.71 -14.33
CA GLN A 15 8.33 -28.75 -15.32
C GLN A 15 9.51 -29.57 -14.78
N GLY A 16 9.21 -30.45 -13.84
CA GLY A 16 9.86 -31.71 -13.59
C GLY A 16 8.90 -32.78 -14.07
N TRP A 17 8.84 -32.97 -15.39
CA TRP A 17 8.14 -34.08 -16.03
C TRP A 17 8.91 -35.38 -15.71
N LYS A 18 8.74 -35.83 -14.47
CA LYS A 18 9.22 -37.07 -13.81
C LYS A 18 8.98 -36.77 -12.33
N TRP A 19 8.06 -37.49 -11.67
CA TRP A 19 7.67 -37.38 -10.24
C TRP A 19 6.19 -37.06 -9.92
N VAL A 20 5.27 -37.07 -10.90
CA VAL A 20 3.89 -37.60 -10.65
C VAL A 20 3.96 -39.14 -10.49
N ARG A 21 4.97 -39.61 -9.76
CA ARG A 21 5.03 -40.98 -9.28
C ARG A 21 3.96 -41.02 -8.23
N ARG A 22 2.84 -41.65 -8.58
CA ARG A 22 1.95 -42.41 -7.70
C ARG A 22 2.78 -42.95 -6.54
N GLN A 23 2.95 -42.17 -5.48
CA GLN A 23 3.71 -42.57 -4.29
C GLN A 23 2.71 -43.33 -3.42
N GLN A 24 2.31 -44.47 -3.97
CA GLN A 24 1.64 -45.54 -3.27
C GLN A 24 2.70 -46.19 -2.40
N ASP A 25 3.01 -45.56 -1.26
CA ASP A 25 3.78 -46.23 -0.22
C ASP A 25 2.80 -47.17 0.50
N SER A 26 2.80 -48.41 0.03
CA SER A 26 2.00 -49.49 0.58
C SER A 26 2.61 -49.90 1.92
N THR A 27 2.02 -49.40 3.01
CA THR A 27 1.71 -50.15 4.24
C THR A 27 1.07 -49.19 5.23
N SER A 28 -0.26 -49.30 5.42
CA SER A 28 -1.20 -48.32 6.02
C SER A 28 -1.46 -47.08 5.13
N VAL A 29 -2.53 -47.14 4.33
CA VAL A 29 -2.81 -46.15 3.27
C VAL A 29 -3.28 -44.82 3.88
N ASN A 30 -2.33 -44.00 4.33
CA ASN A 30 -2.57 -42.60 4.66
C ASN A 30 -2.85 -41.84 3.35
N VAL A 31 -4.11 -41.45 3.14
CA VAL A 31 -4.48 -40.62 1.99
C VAL A 31 -3.97 -39.20 2.22
N ARG A 32 -3.09 -38.74 1.32
CA ARG A 32 -2.46 -37.42 1.38
C ARG A 32 -2.63 -36.68 0.06
N TRP A 33 -2.78 -35.36 0.16
CA TRP A 33 -2.71 -34.43 -0.96
C TRP A 33 -1.86 -33.22 -0.57
N SER A 34 -1.05 -32.69 -1.48
CA SER A 34 -0.31 -31.46 -1.20
C SER A 34 -0.12 -30.65 -2.47
N ASN A 35 -0.11 -29.33 -2.33
CA ASN A 35 0.23 -28.43 -3.41
C ASN A 35 0.95 -27.18 -2.89
N GLU A 36 1.57 -26.46 -3.80
CA GLU A 36 2.42 -25.32 -3.52
C GLU A 36 1.86 -24.06 -4.19
N LEU A 37 2.02 -22.92 -3.53
CA LEU A 37 1.63 -21.63 -4.05
C LEU A 37 2.72 -20.61 -3.77
N THR A 38 2.83 -19.63 -4.66
CA THR A 38 3.73 -18.49 -4.51
C THR A 38 2.90 -17.22 -4.57
N ALA A 39 3.22 -16.24 -3.74
CA ALA A 39 2.53 -14.96 -3.73
C ALA A 39 3.55 -13.84 -3.49
N PRO A 40 3.42 -12.69 -4.17
CA PRO A 40 4.36 -11.56 -4.02
C PRO A 40 4.10 -10.74 -2.75
N ILE A 41 3.86 -11.42 -1.64
CA ILE A 41 3.66 -10.86 -0.30
C ILE A 41 4.60 -11.55 0.66
N SER A 42 4.82 -10.96 1.84
CA SER A 42 5.63 -11.60 2.88
C SER A 42 5.00 -12.92 3.35
N ALA A 43 5.84 -13.82 3.84
CA ALA A 43 5.42 -15.10 4.39
C ALA A 43 4.49 -14.90 5.58
N ALA A 44 4.70 -13.85 6.37
CA ALA A 44 3.83 -13.46 7.48
C ALA A 44 2.41 -13.07 7.02
N ALA A 45 2.31 -12.28 5.95
CA ALA A 45 1.03 -11.88 5.37
C ALA A 45 0.30 -13.11 4.79
N LEU A 46 1.00 -13.92 3.99
CA LEU A 46 0.43 -15.12 3.39
C LEU A 46 -0.06 -16.12 4.45
N ARG A 47 0.73 -16.30 5.51
CA ARG A 47 0.37 -17.11 6.68
C ARG A 47 -0.88 -16.61 7.37
N THR A 48 -1.01 -15.30 7.56
CA THR A 48 -2.20 -14.70 8.16
C THR A 48 -3.46 -14.96 7.33
N ILE A 49 -3.36 -14.81 6.00
CA ILE A 49 -4.47 -15.07 5.07
C ILE A 49 -4.88 -16.56 5.13
N LEU A 50 -3.93 -17.49 4.99
CA LEU A 50 -4.22 -18.92 5.03
C LEU A 50 -4.75 -19.37 6.39
N ARG A 51 -4.19 -18.87 7.49
CA ARG A 51 -4.69 -19.15 8.84
C ARG A 51 -6.14 -18.73 8.99
N ARG A 52 -6.48 -17.50 8.59
CA ARG A 52 -7.86 -16.99 8.65
C ARG A 52 -8.80 -17.84 7.80
N PHE A 53 -8.38 -18.21 6.60
CA PHE A 53 -9.15 -19.06 5.70
C PHE A 53 -9.45 -20.42 6.33
N LEU A 54 -8.43 -21.12 6.83
CA LEU A 54 -8.57 -22.46 7.42
C LEU A 54 -9.42 -22.44 8.69
N VAL A 55 -9.22 -21.45 9.57
CA VAL A 55 -10.04 -21.29 10.79
C VAL A 55 -11.51 -21.04 10.44
N THR A 56 -11.79 -20.22 9.43
CA THR A 56 -13.17 -19.95 8.97
C THR A 56 -13.85 -21.22 8.42
N ARG A 57 -13.08 -22.17 7.90
CA ARG A 57 -13.56 -23.46 7.39
C ARG A 57 -13.71 -24.54 8.47
N GLY A 58 -13.46 -24.19 9.73
CA GLY A 58 -13.62 -25.10 10.88
C GLY A 58 -12.35 -25.87 11.25
N CYS A 59 -11.18 -25.46 10.76
CA CYS A 59 -9.91 -26.05 11.18
C CYS A 59 -9.45 -25.44 12.52
N THR A 60 -9.06 -26.29 13.47
CA THR A 60 -8.45 -25.88 14.73
C THR A 60 -6.93 -25.85 14.60
N VAL A 61 -6.28 -24.79 15.06
CA VAL A 61 -4.80 -24.74 15.10
C VAL A 61 -4.31 -25.72 16.17
N LEU A 62 -3.53 -26.73 15.78
CA LEU A 62 -2.94 -27.71 16.67
C LEU A 62 -1.54 -27.29 17.11
N GLU A 63 -0.72 -26.87 16.14
CA GLU A 63 0.66 -26.49 16.41
C GLU A 63 1.06 -25.35 15.49
N THR A 64 1.94 -24.50 15.98
CA THR A 64 2.43 -23.35 15.27
C THR A 64 3.91 -23.18 15.61
N LYS A 65 4.79 -23.42 14.63
CA LYS A 65 6.24 -23.28 14.73
C LYS A 65 6.75 -22.39 13.60
N ASP A 66 7.97 -21.87 13.72
CA ASP A 66 8.52 -20.89 12.77
C ASP A 66 8.40 -21.36 11.31
N GLY A 67 7.50 -20.72 10.56
CA GLY A 67 7.22 -21.05 9.16
C GLY A 67 6.40 -22.33 8.93
N PHE A 68 5.82 -22.95 9.96
CA PHE A 68 5.00 -24.15 9.81
C PHE A 68 3.82 -24.17 10.77
N ASP A 69 2.61 -24.27 10.22
CA ASP A 69 1.37 -24.34 10.97
C ASP A 69 0.68 -25.69 10.73
N ILE A 70 0.26 -26.35 11.82
CA ILE A 70 -0.52 -27.58 11.79
C ILE A 70 -1.95 -27.27 12.24
N TYR A 71 -2.91 -27.73 11.47
CA TYR A 71 -4.33 -27.61 11.74
C TYR A 71 -4.98 -28.99 11.78
N GLY A 72 -5.95 -29.19 12.65
CA GLY A 72 -6.79 -30.37 12.72
C GLY A 72 -8.20 -30.05 12.25
N ARG A 73 -8.84 -31.00 11.58
CA ARG A 73 -10.26 -30.91 11.20
C ARG A 73 -10.89 -32.30 11.15
N GLY A 74 -12.19 -32.36 11.40
CA GLY A 74 -13.02 -33.55 11.23
C GLY A 74 -13.43 -34.17 12.56
N ASP A 75 -14.35 -35.12 12.49
CA ASP A 75 -14.88 -35.83 13.64
C ASP A 75 -14.05 -37.09 13.91
N PRO A 76 -13.28 -37.17 15.02
CA PRO A 76 -12.46 -38.34 15.32
C PRO A 76 -13.25 -39.66 15.44
N GLN A 77 -14.59 -39.62 15.51
CA GLN A 77 -15.45 -40.80 15.50
C GLN A 77 -15.64 -41.42 14.11
N VAL A 78 -15.36 -40.69 13.03
CA VAL A 78 -15.45 -41.20 11.66
C VAL A 78 -14.30 -42.17 11.38
N ARG A 79 -14.62 -43.45 11.15
CA ARG A 79 -13.64 -44.53 10.91
C ARG A 79 -13.58 -45.02 9.47
N SER A 80 -14.56 -44.68 8.64
CA SER A 80 -14.63 -45.13 7.25
C SER A 80 -15.32 -44.08 6.39
N ILE A 81 -14.84 -43.90 5.15
CA ILE A 81 -15.47 -43.05 4.14
C ILE A 81 -15.97 -43.94 3.00
N PRO A 82 -17.25 -44.40 3.08
CA PRO A 82 -17.76 -45.40 2.15
C PRO A 82 -18.01 -44.84 0.74
N CYS A 83 -18.56 -43.63 0.59
CA CYS A 83 -18.66 -42.90 -0.68
C CYS A 83 -19.13 -41.45 -0.46
N GLU A 84 -19.12 -40.67 -1.54
CA GLU A 84 -19.35 -39.21 -1.65
C GLU A 84 -20.55 -38.59 -0.90
N ARG A 85 -21.57 -39.37 -0.53
CA ARG A 85 -22.88 -38.82 -0.11
C ARG A 85 -23.19 -38.94 1.38
N ASP A 86 -22.44 -39.73 2.13
CA ASP A 86 -22.76 -39.98 3.55
C ASP A 86 -21.97 -39.10 4.53
N ILE A 87 -20.87 -38.49 4.10
CA ILE A 87 -19.94 -37.74 4.98
C ILE A 87 -19.55 -36.42 4.33
N GLY A 88 -19.75 -35.32 5.05
CA GLY A 88 -19.35 -33.99 4.60
C GLY A 88 -17.83 -33.82 4.62
N TRP A 89 -17.25 -33.04 3.69
CA TRP A 89 -15.80 -32.79 3.65
C TRP A 89 -15.23 -32.24 4.98
N ARG A 90 -16.02 -31.48 5.73
CA ARG A 90 -15.64 -30.93 7.04
C ARG A 90 -15.60 -31.97 8.17
N GLU A 91 -16.30 -33.08 8.01
CA GLU A 91 -16.37 -34.18 8.99
C GLU A 91 -15.20 -35.15 8.81
N VAL A 92 -14.53 -35.13 7.65
CA VAL A 92 -13.41 -36.01 7.34
C VAL A 92 -12.23 -35.72 8.29
N PRO A 93 -11.78 -36.70 9.09
CA PRO A 93 -10.68 -36.52 10.03
C PRO A 93 -9.35 -36.39 9.30
N MET A 94 -8.74 -35.22 9.42
CA MET A 94 -7.48 -34.92 8.77
C MET A 94 -6.65 -33.89 9.53
N VAL A 95 -5.35 -33.90 9.24
CA VAL A 95 -4.39 -32.89 9.63
C VAL A 95 -3.97 -32.11 8.40
N LEU A 96 -4.03 -30.80 8.47
CA LEU A 96 -3.52 -29.90 7.45
C LEU A 96 -2.20 -29.30 7.93
N GLY A 97 -1.14 -29.41 7.12
CA GLY A 97 0.13 -28.73 7.36
C GLY A 97 0.32 -27.61 6.34
N ALA A 98 0.59 -26.40 6.79
CA ALA A 98 0.95 -25.27 5.94
C ALA A 98 2.38 -24.83 6.27
N MET A 99 3.30 -25.03 5.34
CA MET A 99 4.68 -24.56 5.43
C MET A 99 4.82 -23.26 4.65
N PHE A 100 5.57 -22.30 5.19
CA PHE A 100 5.81 -20.98 4.64
C PHE A 100 7.30 -20.72 4.59
N GLN A 101 7.77 -20.17 3.47
CA GLN A 101 9.16 -19.78 3.28
C GLN A 101 9.23 -18.48 2.49
N GLU A 102 10.10 -17.56 2.92
CA GLU A 102 10.43 -16.37 2.15
C GLU A 102 11.27 -16.75 0.93
N ARG A 103 10.94 -16.19 -0.24
CA ARG A 103 11.70 -16.33 -1.48
C ARG A 103 11.95 -14.97 -2.12
N PRO A 104 12.97 -14.84 -2.98
CA PRO A 104 13.18 -13.62 -3.76
C PRO A 104 11.94 -13.35 -4.64
N GLY A 105 11.27 -12.22 -4.41
CA GLY A 105 10.04 -11.85 -5.12
C GLY A 105 8.74 -12.26 -4.45
N GLY A 106 8.77 -12.85 -3.25
CA GLY A 106 7.56 -13.12 -2.45
C GLY A 106 7.65 -14.36 -1.56
N ALA A 107 6.53 -14.74 -0.97
CA ALA A 107 6.41 -15.95 -0.17
C ALA A 107 6.09 -17.17 -1.02
N TRP A 108 6.65 -18.31 -0.61
CA TRP A 108 6.24 -19.63 -1.04
C TRP A 108 5.55 -20.33 0.12
N ALA A 109 4.43 -21.00 -0.16
CA ALA A 109 3.76 -21.85 0.82
C ALA A 109 3.45 -23.21 0.23
N LYS A 110 3.59 -24.25 1.05
CA LYS A 110 3.18 -25.62 0.75
C LYS A 110 2.08 -26.04 1.70
N VAL A 111 0.93 -26.39 1.14
CA VAL A 111 -0.22 -26.85 1.90
C VAL A 111 -0.38 -28.34 1.68
N THR A 112 -0.48 -29.09 2.77
CA THR A 112 -0.60 -30.55 2.79
C THR A 112 -1.84 -30.93 3.57
N PHE A 113 -2.70 -31.74 2.98
CA PHE A 113 -3.87 -32.35 3.59
C PHE A 113 -3.55 -33.83 3.80
N ASN A 114 -3.60 -34.27 5.05
CA ASN A 114 -3.24 -35.64 5.43
C ASN A 114 -4.40 -36.24 6.21
N ALA A 115 -5.10 -37.22 5.63
CA ALA A 115 -6.11 -37.96 6.36
C ALA A 115 -5.48 -38.69 7.55
N LEU A 116 -6.25 -38.86 8.64
CA LEU A 116 -5.78 -39.66 9.76
C LEU A 116 -5.71 -41.15 9.37
N SER A 117 -4.68 -41.84 9.84
CA SER A 117 -4.49 -43.28 9.62
C SER A 117 -5.61 -44.14 10.21
N THR A 118 -6.40 -43.58 11.12
CA THR A 118 -7.57 -44.22 11.72
C THR A 118 -8.77 -44.34 10.78
N VAL A 119 -8.73 -43.67 9.63
CA VAL A 119 -9.82 -43.62 8.65
C VAL A 119 -9.53 -44.57 7.49
N GLN A 120 -10.47 -45.47 7.20
CA GLN A 120 -10.41 -46.33 6.03
C GLN A 120 -11.03 -45.67 4.80
N PHE A 121 -10.30 -45.69 3.69
CA PHE A 121 -10.74 -45.12 2.42
C PHE A 121 -11.05 -46.22 1.40
N SER A 122 -12.23 -46.15 0.78
CA SER A 122 -12.50 -46.86 -0.47
C SER A 122 -11.81 -46.15 -1.64
N ALA A 123 -11.75 -46.79 -2.82
CA ALA A 123 -11.23 -46.13 -4.03
C ALA A 123 -12.01 -44.82 -4.33
N ALA A 124 -13.34 -44.87 -4.25
CA ALA A 124 -14.20 -43.71 -4.40
C ALA A 124 -14.00 -42.66 -3.30
N GLY A 125 -13.77 -43.08 -2.04
CA GLY A 125 -13.46 -42.18 -0.93
C GLY A 125 -12.12 -41.47 -1.10
N THR A 126 -11.13 -42.13 -1.71
CA THR A 126 -9.82 -41.55 -2.04
C THR A 126 -9.97 -40.46 -3.11
N ASP A 127 -10.71 -40.75 -4.17
CA ASP A 127 -10.99 -39.78 -5.24
C ASP A 127 -11.79 -38.57 -4.75
N PHE A 128 -12.74 -38.81 -3.85
CA PHE A 128 -13.46 -37.74 -3.14
C PHE A 128 -12.49 -36.87 -2.35
N PHE A 129 -11.63 -37.46 -1.53
CA PHE A 129 -10.66 -36.71 -0.73
C PHE A 129 -9.77 -35.82 -1.60
N TRP A 130 -9.22 -36.34 -2.69
CA TRP A 130 -8.34 -35.57 -3.56
C TRP A 130 -9.06 -34.42 -4.27
N ARG A 131 -10.29 -34.64 -4.75
CA ARG A 131 -11.08 -33.57 -5.37
C ARG A 131 -11.40 -32.46 -4.37
N GLN A 132 -11.82 -32.82 -3.16
CA GLN A 132 -12.18 -31.84 -2.16
C GLN A 132 -10.96 -31.09 -1.61
N ALA A 133 -9.83 -31.78 -1.38
CA ALA A 133 -8.57 -31.15 -0.98
C ALA A 133 -8.09 -30.16 -2.04
N ARG A 134 -8.16 -30.54 -3.32
CA ARG A 134 -7.82 -29.66 -4.44
C ARG A 134 -8.74 -28.44 -4.51
N ALA A 135 -10.06 -28.65 -4.45
CA ALA A 135 -11.03 -27.56 -4.51
C ALA A 135 -10.82 -26.56 -3.35
N GLU A 136 -10.57 -27.05 -2.14
CA GLU A 136 -10.30 -26.18 -1.00
C GLU A 136 -8.99 -25.39 -1.12
N PHE A 137 -7.96 -25.97 -1.75
CA PHE A 137 -6.74 -25.24 -2.06
C PHE A 137 -6.97 -24.18 -3.15
N GLU A 138 -7.76 -24.48 -4.17
CA GLU A 138 -8.14 -23.52 -5.22
C GLU A 138 -8.95 -22.35 -4.63
N ASP A 139 -9.86 -22.60 -3.68
CA ASP A 139 -10.57 -21.56 -2.92
C ASP A 139 -9.59 -20.66 -2.13
N ALA A 140 -8.58 -21.26 -1.48
CA ALA A 140 -7.56 -20.52 -0.73
C ALA A 140 -6.73 -19.62 -1.67
N LEU A 141 -6.33 -20.15 -2.83
CA LEU A 141 -5.66 -19.38 -3.87
C LEU A 141 -6.51 -18.22 -4.37
N ALA A 142 -7.80 -18.45 -4.59
CA ALA A 142 -8.73 -17.41 -5.04
C ALA A 142 -8.83 -16.27 -4.02
N LEU A 143 -8.89 -16.60 -2.72
CA LEU A 143 -8.88 -15.59 -1.65
C LEU A 143 -7.58 -14.79 -1.63
N VAL A 144 -6.42 -15.46 -1.71
CA VAL A 144 -5.12 -14.76 -1.76
C VAL A 144 -5.07 -13.80 -2.94
N ASN A 145 -5.49 -14.24 -4.13
CA ASN A 145 -5.56 -13.39 -5.32
C ASN A 145 -6.50 -12.20 -5.15
N HIS A 146 -7.64 -12.39 -4.47
CA HIS A 146 -8.60 -11.31 -4.21
C HIS A 146 -7.99 -10.23 -3.31
N VAL A 147 -7.39 -10.62 -2.18
CA VAL A 147 -6.74 -9.70 -1.25
C VAL A 147 -5.64 -8.90 -1.95
N LEU A 148 -4.82 -9.56 -2.78
CA LEU A 148 -3.76 -8.88 -3.54
C LEU A 148 -4.29 -7.86 -4.54
N ARG A 149 -5.45 -8.12 -5.15
CA ARG A 149 -6.10 -7.17 -6.07
C ARG A 149 -6.65 -5.97 -5.31
N GLU A 150 -7.27 -6.19 -4.16
CA GLU A 150 -7.79 -5.11 -3.32
C GLU A 150 -6.66 -4.18 -2.85
N ASP A 151 -5.53 -4.74 -2.39
CA ASP A 151 -4.37 -3.95 -1.99
C ASP A 151 -3.79 -3.14 -3.16
N ALA A 152 -3.71 -3.74 -4.36
CA ALA A 152 -3.24 -3.05 -5.56
C ALA A 152 -4.19 -1.93 -6.01
N GLU A 153 -5.50 -2.11 -5.85
CA GLU A 153 -6.50 -1.08 -6.14
C GLU A 153 -6.47 0.05 -5.10
N ALA A 154 -6.31 -0.26 -3.82
CA ALA A 154 -6.15 0.72 -2.75
C ALA A 154 -4.90 1.59 -3.01
N GLN A 155 -3.76 0.97 -3.32
CA GLN A 155 -2.53 1.71 -3.65
C GLN A 155 -2.69 2.63 -4.88
N LYS A 156 -3.47 2.22 -5.89
CA LYS A 156 -3.78 3.07 -7.06
C LYS A 156 -4.65 4.27 -6.68
N ARG A 157 -5.62 4.10 -5.78
CA ARG A 157 -6.45 5.20 -5.28
C ARG A 157 -5.62 6.20 -4.47
N ASP A 158 -4.75 5.71 -3.59
CA ASP A 158 -3.89 6.56 -2.76
C ASP A 158 -2.85 7.31 -3.59
N SER A 159 -2.25 6.65 -4.59
CA SER A 159 -1.30 7.30 -5.50
C SER A 159 -1.98 8.30 -6.45
N ALA A 160 -3.22 8.06 -6.88
CA ALA A 160 -4.00 9.03 -7.63
C ALA A 160 -4.39 10.26 -6.78
N ALA A 161 -4.73 10.06 -5.49
CA ALA A 161 -4.99 11.14 -4.55
C ALA A 161 -3.73 11.99 -4.31
N ASN A 162 -2.61 11.35 -3.98
CA ASN A 162 -1.32 12.03 -3.76
C ASN A 162 -0.76 12.69 -5.03
N GLY A 163 -1.00 12.11 -6.20
CA GLY A 163 -0.64 12.71 -7.50
C GLY A 163 -1.39 14.01 -7.79
N ASN A 164 -2.63 14.15 -7.30
CA ASN A 164 -3.41 15.38 -7.41
C ASN A 164 -2.94 16.44 -6.41
N GLU A 165 -2.61 16.04 -5.18
CA GLU A 165 -2.08 16.94 -4.14
C GLU A 165 -0.69 17.50 -4.49
N ARG A 166 0.19 16.70 -5.12
CA ARG A 166 1.47 17.19 -5.64
C ARG A 166 1.33 18.20 -6.78
N ARG A 167 0.24 18.14 -7.53
CA ARG A 167 -0.04 19.06 -8.64
C ARG A 167 -0.66 20.36 -8.16
N SER A 168 -1.49 20.32 -7.12
CA SER A 168 -2.03 21.51 -6.47
C SER A 168 -0.95 22.27 -5.69
N CYS A 169 -0.06 21.59 -4.95
CA CYS A 169 1.00 22.29 -4.21
C CYS A 169 2.11 22.85 -5.13
N ALA A 170 2.37 22.22 -6.28
CA ALA A 170 3.28 22.78 -7.29
C ALA A 170 2.69 24.05 -7.94
N ALA A 171 1.39 24.05 -8.26
CA ALA A 171 0.71 25.24 -8.79
C ALA A 171 0.64 26.38 -7.76
N GLU A 172 0.35 26.07 -6.49
CA GLU A 172 0.35 27.07 -5.41
C GLU A 172 1.74 27.67 -5.15
N ASN A 173 2.82 26.89 -5.29
CA ASN A 173 4.18 27.39 -5.11
C ASN A 173 4.65 28.27 -6.28
N ASP A 174 4.21 27.97 -7.51
CA ASP A 174 4.49 28.80 -8.68
C ASP A 174 3.74 30.15 -8.61
N GLU A 175 2.48 30.14 -8.16
CA GLU A 175 1.71 31.37 -7.89
C GLU A 175 2.28 32.17 -6.70
N ARG A 176 2.70 31.51 -5.62
CA ARG A 176 3.34 32.21 -4.48
C ARG A 176 4.69 32.82 -4.86
N GLY A 177 5.45 32.14 -5.73
CA GLY A 177 6.72 32.62 -6.28
C GLY A 177 6.53 33.85 -7.17
N CYS A 178 5.58 33.81 -8.11
CA CYS A 178 5.33 34.93 -9.01
C CYS A 178 4.81 36.19 -8.27
N VAL A 179 4.00 36.00 -7.22
CA VAL A 179 3.52 37.11 -6.38
C VAL A 179 4.64 37.68 -5.51
N TYR A 180 5.57 36.85 -5.04
CA TYR A 180 6.74 37.31 -4.28
C TYR A 180 7.67 38.17 -5.15
N ASP A 181 7.90 37.75 -6.39
CA ASP A 181 8.73 38.48 -7.34
C ASP A 181 8.12 39.85 -7.68
N ALA A 182 6.80 39.93 -7.87
CA ALA A 182 6.09 41.18 -8.14
C ALA A 182 6.18 42.18 -6.96
N ASP A 183 6.11 41.71 -5.72
CA ASP A 183 6.23 42.55 -4.53
C ASP A 183 7.66 43.12 -4.36
N LEU A 184 8.70 42.36 -4.72
CA LEU A 184 10.09 42.84 -4.72
C LEU A 184 10.34 43.86 -5.84
N GLU A 185 9.81 43.64 -7.03
CA GLU A 185 9.92 44.57 -8.15
C GLU A 185 9.24 45.92 -7.85
N MET A 186 8.12 45.92 -7.11
CA MET A 186 7.44 47.14 -6.65
C MET A 186 8.32 48.00 -5.72
N LEU A 187 9.23 47.37 -4.97
CA LEU A 187 10.24 48.06 -4.15
C LEU A 187 11.52 48.39 -4.94
N GLY A 188 11.57 48.05 -6.24
CA GLY A 188 12.74 48.23 -7.10
C GLY A 188 13.88 47.25 -6.80
N LEU A 189 13.55 46.12 -6.18
CA LEU A 189 14.51 45.10 -5.78
C LEU A 189 14.49 43.92 -6.75
N ARG A 190 15.62 43.22 -6.81
CA ARG A 190 15.76 42.00 -7.59
C ARG A 190 15.24 40.81 -6.80
N ARG A 191 14.91 39.72 -7.51
CA ARG A 191 14.36 38.48 -6.96
C ARG A 191 15.24 37.80 -5.88
N ASP A 192 16.52 38.16 -5.83
CA ASP A 192 17.53 37.71 -4.87
C ASP A 192 17.72 38.66 -3.67
N ALA A 193 16.85 39.65 -3.50
CA ALA A 193 17.01 40.64 -2.44
C ALA A 193 16.74 40.06 -1.04
N THR A 194 17.62 40.39 -0.10
CA THR A 194 17.50 39.96 1.30
C THR A 194 16.56 40.85 2.10
N TRP A 195 16.10 40.36 3.26
CA TRP A 195 15.24 41.15 4.16
C TRP A 195 15.84 42.51 4.53
N GLU A 196 17.15 42.58 4.74
CA GLU A 196 17.85 43.84 5.03
C GLU A 196 17.77 44.84 3.87
N GLN A 197 17.82 44.35 2.63
CA GLN A 197 17.69 45.17 1.42
C GLN A 197 16.25 45.65 1.23
N VAL A 198 15.25 44.82 1.53
CA VAL A 198 13.82 45.20 1.56
C VAL A 198 13.59 46.34 2.55
N GLN A 199 14.16 46.24 3.76
CA GLN A 199 14.08 47.32 4.76
C GLN A 199 14.84 48.59 4.35
N ALA A 200 15.96 48.47 3.65
CA ALA A 200 16.69 49.62 3.11
C ALA A 200 15.88 50.34 2.01
N ALA A 201 15.37 49.60 1.03
CA ALA A 201 14.55 50.13 -0.06
C ALA A 201 13.28 50.82 0.47
N TYR A 202 12.61 50.23 1.46
CA TYR A 202 11.44 50.84 2.08
C TYR A 202 11.78 52.15 2.80
N ARG A 203 12.89 52.22 3.54
CA ARG A 203 13.35 53.45 4.20
C ARG A 203 13.70 54.54 3.18
N ASP A 204 14.30 54.17 2.06
CA ASP A 204 14.61 55.11 0.99
C ASP A 204 13.35 55.59 0.26
N ALA A 205 12.37 54.73 0.03
CA ALA A 205 11.06 55.10 -0.49
C ALA A 205 10.32 56.06 0.46
N CYS A 206 10.32 55.79 1.78
CA CYS A 206 9.78 56.70 2.78
C CYS A 206 10.44 58.07 2.70
N ARG A 207 11.77 58.14 2.58
CA ARG A 207 12.51 59.41 2.48
C ARG A 207 12.22 60.20 1.19
N LYS A 208 11.89 59.51 0.10
CA LYS A 208 11.58 60.09 -1.22
C LYS A 208 10.13 60.56 -1.32
N TYR A 209 9.18 59.80 -0.77
CA TYR A 209 7.75 60.03 -0.93
C TYR A 209 7.03 60.54 0.35
N HIS A 210 7.78 60.95 1.38
CA HIS A 210 7.16 61.46 2.61
C HIS A 210 6.37 62.75 2.34
N PRO A 211 5.07 62.83 2.73
CA PRO A 211 4.23 64.00 2.46
C PRO A 211 4.78 65.29 3.10
N ASP A 212 5.48 65.17 4.23
CA ASP A 212 6.12 66.30 4.92
C ASP A 212 7.25 66.96 4.10
N ARG A 213 7.98 66.19 3.27
CA ARG A 213 9.04 66.75 2.41
C ARG A 213 8.48 67.35 1.13
N LEU A 214 7.36 66.82 0.63
CA LEU A 214 6.69 67.31 -0.58
C LEU A 214 5.91 68.61 -0.31
N ASN A 215 5.29 68.73 0.86
CA ASN A 215 4.60 69.95 1.28
C ASN A 215 5.56 71.13 1.49
N GLY A 216 6.83 70.89 1.82
CA GLY A 216 7.85 71.93 2.00
C GLY A 216 8.48 72.48 0.72
N GLN A 217 8.19 71.91 -0.45
CA GLN A 217 8.86 72.23 -1.72
C GLN A 217 7.96 72.92 -2.77
N ASN A 218 6.76 73.38 -2.39
CA ASN A 218 5.82 74.07 -3.29
C ASN A 218 5.46 73.23 -4.54
N VAL A 219 5.32 71.92 -4.34
CA VAL A 219 5.03 70.94 -5.39
C VAL A 219 3.53 71.00 -5.74
N GLU A 220 3.21 70.93 -7.03
CA GLU A 220 1.83 70.88 -7.55
C GLU A 220 0.98 69.80 -6.84
N PRO A 221 -0.29 70.10 -6.45
CA PRO A 221 -1.14 69.19 -5.68
C PRO A 221 -1.30 67.79 -6.31
N HIS A 222 -1.36 67.74 -7.65
CA HIS A 222 -1.50 66.49 -8.40
C HIS A 222 -0.31 65.53 -8.25
N LEU A 223 0.90 66.07 -8.09
CA LEU A 223 2.11 65.27 -7.88
C LEU A 223 2.19 64.73 -6.44
N VAL A 224 1.62 65.46 -5.48
CA VAL A 224 1.53 65.02 -4.08
C VAL A 224 0.57 63.83 -3.96
N GLU A 225 -0.58 63.89 -4.63
CA GLU A 225 -1.54 62.78 -4.69
C GLU A 225 -0.90 61.51 -5.29
N LEU A 226 -0.22 61.64 -6.42
CA LEU A 226 0.47 60.53 -7.07
C LEU A 226 1.58 59.94 -6.19
N ALA A 227 2.33 60.78 -5.47
CA ALA A 227 3.35 60.31 -4.54
C ALA A 227 2.76 59.55 -3.34
N VAL A 228 1.60 60.00 -2.83
CA VAL A 228 0.88 59.32 -1.74
C VAL A 228 0.33 57.97 -2.20
N GLU A 229 -0.21 57.89 -3.42
CA GLU A 229 -0.67 56.61 -4.00
C GLU A 229 0.48 55.61 -4.15
N ARG A 230 1.60 56.04 -4.75
CA ARG A 230 2.79 55.20 -4.88
C ARG A 230 3.35 54.76 -3.53
N PHE A 231 3.31 55.64 -2.53
CA PHE A 231 3.73 55.29 -1.19
C PHE A 231 2.85 54.20 -0.57
N LYS A 232 1.52 54.28 -0.74
CA LYS A 232 0.58 53.25 -0.26
C LYS A 232 0.84 51.89 -0.90
N GLU A 233 1.08 51.86 -2.22
CA GLU A 233 1.43 50.62 -2.93
C GLU A 233 2.71 50.00 -2.38
N VAL A 234 3.76 50.80 -2.21
CA VAL A 234 5.05 50.37 -1.66
C VAL A 234 4.93 49.88 -0.21
N SER A 235 4.17 50.56 0.63
CA SER A 235 3.89 50.11 2.01
C SER A 235 3.11 48.80 2.04
N ALA A 236 2.16 48.60 1.13
CA ALA A 236 1.40 47.36 1.05
C ALA A 236 2.29 46.17 0.62
N ALA A 237 3.16 46.36 -0.38
CA ALA A 237 4.14 45.35 -0.79
C ALA A 237 5.12 45.01 0.36
N TYR A 238 5.61 46.03 1.07
CA TYR A 238 6.49 45.82 2.23
C TYR A 238 5.83 44.97 3.33
N GLN A 239 4.55 45.20 3.65
CA GLN A 239 3.85 44.38 4.65
C GLN A 239 3.71 42.92 4.21
N ARG A 240 3.36 42.67 2.93
CA ARG A 240 3.27 41.31 2.38
C ARG A 240 4.61 40.58 2.44
N LEU A 241 5.71 41.28 2.14
CA LEU A 241 7.06 40.70 2.25
C LEU A 241 7.48 40.48 3.70
N LYS A 242 7.09 41.36 4.62
CA LYS A 242 7.36 41.23 6.05
C LYS A 242 6.70 40.00 6.65
N ASP A 243 5.46 39.71 6.29
CA ASP A 243 4.76 38.53 6.81
C ASP A 243 5.39 37.23 6.30
N ARG A 244 5.96 37.25 5.08
CA ARG A 244 6.63 36.09 4.46
C ARG A 244 8.05 35.87 4.97
N LEU A 245 8.84 36.94 5.15
CA LEU A 245 10.26 36.87 5.54
C LEU A 245 10.47 37.01 7.06
N GLY A 246 9.50 37.56 7.77
CA GLY A 246 9.57 37.91 9.19
C GLY A 246 9.07 36.83 10.15
N GLN A 247 8.56 35.69 9.66
CA GLN A 247 8.36 34.52 10.52
C GLN A 247 9.72 33.81 10.70
N PRO A 248 10.19 33.59 11.94
CA PRO A 248 11.31 32.69 12.16
C PRO A 248 10.90 31.33 11.60
N GLN A 249 11.78 30.74 10.79
CA GLN A 249 11.66 29.36 10.32
C GLN A 249 11.46 28.47 11.56
N HIS A 250 10.21 28.13 11.87
CA HIS A 250 9.90 27.14 12.89
C HIS A 250 10.34 25.80 12.32
N ALA A 251 11.42 25.33 12.95
CA ALA A 251 12.00 23.99 12.99
C ALA A 251 11.06 22.83 12.61
#